data_AF-A0A529HVH4-F1
#
_entry.id   AF-A0A529HVH4-F1
#
_cell.length_a   1.000
_cell.length_b   1.000
_cell.length_c   1.000
_cell.angle_alpha   90.00
_cell.angle_beta   90.00
_cell.angle_gamma   90.00
#
_symmetry.space_group_name_H-M   'P 1'
#
loop_
_entity.id
_entity.type
_entity.pdbx_description
1 polymer ?
#
loop_
_entity_poly.entity_id
_entity_poly.type
_entity_poly.pdbx_seq_one_letter_code
_entity_poly.pdbx_strand_id
1 'polypeptide(L)'
;MSSKIIKFKQRDITDCGAASLASVAAFYGYKLPLSRIRQYASTGRSGTTVLGLMEAARKLGFVAKGVKGGFDSLYKIPKPAIAHLIVSEVLHHFVVVQAINARWVIVMDP
;
A
#
# COMPACT_ATOMS: atom_id res chain seq x y z
N MET A 1 -12.55 12.80 -12.58
CA MET A 1 -11.26 12.30 -13.10
C MET A 1 -11.03 10.89 -12.58
N SER A 2 -11.21 9.87 -13.42
CA SER A 2 -10.92 8.48 -13.05
C SER A 2 -9.41 8.27 -13.12
N SER A 3 -8.69 8.68 -12.06
CA SER A 3 -7.26 8.39 -11.95
C SER A 3 -7.08 6.87 -11.89
N LYS A 4 -6.43 6.29 -12.89
CA LYS A 4 -6.11 4.86 -12.92
C LYS A 4 -4.96 4.62 -11.94
N ILE A 5 -5.06 3.61 -11.07
CA ILE A 5 -3.94 3.25 -10.21
C ILE A 5 -2.74 2.85 -11.07
N ILE A 6 -1.57 3.37 -10.72
CA ILE A 6 -0.33 3.10 -11.43
C ILE A 6 0.28 1.86 -10.80
N LYS A 7 0.45 0.78 -11.58
CA LYS A 7 1.10 -0.44 -11.10
C LYS A 7 2.61 -0.19 -10.99
N PHE A 8 3.14 -0.31 -9.78
CA PHE A 8 4.58 -0.33 -9.54
C PHE A 8 4.99 -1.78 -9.33
N LYS A 9 5.81 -2.31 -10.24
CA LYS A 9 6.36 -3.66 -10.05
C LYS A 9 7.38 -3.66 -8.91
N GLN A 10 7.23 -4.54 -7.94
CA GLN A 10 8.23 -4.76 -6.91
C GLN A 10 9.54 -5.23 -7.56
N ARG A 11 10.66 -4.64 -7.13
CA ARG A 11 12.01 -4.99 -7.62
C ARG A 11 12.71 -5.99 -6.72
N ASP A 12 12.29 -6.04 -5.47
CA ASP A 12 12.82 -6.86 -4.39
C ASP A 12 11.62 -7.44 -3.61
N ILE A 13 11.76 -8.63 -3.03
CA ILE A 13 10.69 -9.29 -2.26
C ILE A 13 10.26 -8.45 -1.04
N THR A 14 11.14 -7.56 -0.59
CA THR A 14 10.94 -6.67 0.55
C THR A 14 10.22 -5.36 0.20
N ASP A 15 9.98 -5.08 -1.09
CA ASP A 15 9.51 -3.78 -1.57
C ASP A 15 7.99 -3.63 -1.67
N CYS A 16 7.20 -4.68 -1.43
CA CYS A 16 5.76 -4.66 -1.63
C CYS A 16 5.05 -3.49 -0.90
N GLY A 17 5.46 -3.17 0.33
CA GLY A 17 4.94 -2.02 1.08
C GLY A 17 5.29 -0.68 0.44
N ALA A 18 6.58 -0.46 0.13
CA ALA A 18 7.04 0.77 -0.50
C ALA A 18 6.43 0.97 -1.90
N ALA A 19 6.29 -0.10 -2.69
CA ALA A 19 5.67 -0.07 -4.01
C ALA A 19 4.15 0.20 -3.94
N SER A 20 3.47 -0.35 -2.92
CA SER A 20 2.06 -0.05 -2.64
C SER A 20 1.86 1.45 -2.34
N LEU A 21 2.71 2.02 -1.47
CA LEU A 21 2.64 3.45 -1.17
C LEU A 21 3.00 4.33 -2.38
N ALA A 22 3.97 3.91 -3.20
CA ALA A 22 4.31 4.59 -4.44
C ALA A 22 3.12 4.66 -5.40
N SER A 23 2.37 3.56 -5.52
CA SER A 23 1.17 3.50 -6.34
C SER A 23 0.06 4.43 -5.85
N VAL A 24 -0.22 4.42 -4.55
CA VAL A 24 -1.20 5.32 -3.93
C VAL A 24 -0.77 6.78 -4.10
N ALA A 25 0.51 7.09 -3.86
CA ALA A 25 1.02 8.45 -4.05
C ALA A 25 0.85 8.92 -5.50
N ALA A 26 1.19 8.06 -6.46
CA ALA A 26 1.08 8.38 -7.87
C ALA A 26 -0.39 8.53 -8.34
N PHE A 27 -1.33 7.81 -7.73
CA PHE A 27 -2.77 8.00 -7.97
C PHE A 27 -3.24 9.42 -7.59
N TYR A 28 -2.69 9.99 -6.51
CA TYR A 28 -2.94 11.37 -6.09
C TYR A 28 -2.04 12.41 -6.78
N GLY A 29 -1.30 12.02 -7.83
CA GLY A 29 -0.44 12.92 -8.62
C GLY A 29 0.98 13.09 -8.06
N TYR A 30 1.34 12.43 -6.96
CA TYR A 30 2.64 12.54 -6.33
C TYR A 30 3.57 11.40 -6.76
N LYS A 31 4.43 11.67 -7.75
CA LYS A 31 5.37 10.67 -8.29
C LYS A 31 6.75 10.84 -7.66
N LEU A 32 7.20 9.81 -6.94
CA LEU A 32 8.55 9.75 -6.40
C LEU A 32 9.27 8.47 -6.84
N PRO A 33 10.61 8.50 -6.90
CA PRO A 33 11.38 7.28 -7.05
C PRO A 33 11.09 6.29 -5.91
N LEU A 34 10.94 5.00 -6.25
CA LEU A 34 10.70 3.94 -5.26
C LEU A 34 11.78 3.91 -4.17
N SER A 35 13.03 4.17 -4.52
CA SER A 35 14.16 4.26 -3.58
C SER A 35 13.95 5.29 -2.47
N ARG A 36 13.34 6.44 -2.78
CA ARG A 36 13.04 7.49 -1.80
C ARG A 36 11.92 7.07 -0.86
N ILE A 37 10.93 6.36 -1.38
CA ILE A 37 9.84 5.81 -0.56
C ILE A 37 10.35 4.70 0.36
N ARG A 38 11.25 3.82 -0.13
CA ARG A 38 11.94 2.82 0.70
C ARG A 38 12.68 3.48 1.87
N GLN A 39 13.40 4.57 1.61
CA GLN A 39 14.10 5.32 2.65
C GLN A 39 13.13 5.95 3.67
N TYR A 40 12.00 6.49 3.21
CA TYR A 40 10.99 7.06 4.11
C TYR A 40 10.29 6.02 4.97
N ALA A 41 10.07 4.82 4.42
CA ALA A 41 9.42 3.71 5.09
C ALA A 41 10.37 2.86 5.94
N SER A 42 11.66 3.20 5.96
CA SER A 42 12.72 2.44 6.61
C SER A 42 12.71 0.96 6.17
N THR A 43 12.41 0.71 4.89
CA THR A 43 12.36 -0.65 4.32
C THR A 43 13.76 -1.27 4.36
N GLY A 44 13.89 -2.33 5.16
CA GLY A 44 15.14 -3.07 5.34
C GLY A 44 15.07 -4.46 4.71
N ARG A 45 16.02 -5.33 5.10
CA ARG A 45 16.08 -6.73 4.65
C ARG A 45 14.86 -7.57 5.06
N SER A 46 14.16 -7.15 6.12
CA SER A 46 12.96 -7.82 6.62
C SER A 46 11.65 -7.26 6.03
N GLY A 47 11.72 -6.34 5.06
CA GLY A 47 10.55 -5.70 4.47
C GLY A 47 10.16 -4.37 5.12
N THR A 48 8.90 -3.99 4.91
CA THR A 48 8.30 -2.75 5.44
C THR A 48 7.30 -3.09 6.53
N THR A 49 7.35 -2.41 7.67
CA THR A 49 6.33 -2.53 8.72
C THR A 49 5.16 -1.58 8.46
N VAL A 50 3.97 -1.87 9.01
CA VAL A 50 2.82 -0.96 8.94
C VAL A 50 3.17 0.42 9.52
N LEU A 51 3.92 0.46 10.62
CA LEU A 51 4.39 1.71 11.23
C LEU A 51 5.29 2.50 10.28
N GLY A 52 6.30 1.86 9.69
CA GLY A 52 7.21 2.50 8.73
C GLY A 52 6.44 3.02 7.50
N LEU A 53 5.45 2.27 7.03
CA LEU A 53 4.59 2.70 5.93
C LEU A 53 3.77 3.95 6.29
N MET A 54 3.23 4.01 7.51
CA MET A 54 2.50 5.18 7.99
C MET A 54 3.42 6.41 8.16
N GLU A 55 4.63 6.21 8.67
CA GLU A 55 5.64 7.28 8.75
C GLU A 55 6.01 7.82 7.37
N ALA A 56 6.21 6.93 6.39
CA ALA A 56 6.45 7.31 5.03
C ALA A 56 5.29 8.11 4.45
N ALA A 57 4.05 7.63 4.61
CA ALA A 57 2.87 8.33 4.13
C ALA A 57 2.76 9.74 4.74
N ARG A 58 3.03 9.91 6.05
CA ARG A 58 3.08 11.23 6.69
C ARG A 58 4.18 12.13 6.12
N LYS A 59 5.38 11.59 5.86
CA LYS A 59 6.48 12.33 5.20
C LYS A 59 6.11 12.76 3.78
N LEU A 60 5.22 12.04 3.11
CA LEU A 60 4.66 12.40 1.79
C LEU A 60 3.50 13.41 1.88
N GLY A 61 3.09 13.82 3.07
CA GLY A 61 1.99 14.76 3.29
C GLY A 61 0.60 14.11 3.41
N PHE A 62 0.52 12.77 3.45
CA PHE A 62 -0.75 12.09 3.70
C PHE A 62 -1.13 12.07 5.18
N VAL A 63 -2.44 12.18 5.44
CA VAL A 63 -3.01 11.78 6.73
C VAL A 63 -3.27 10.28 6.70
N ALA A 64 -2.37 9.50 7.29
CA ALA A 64 -2.46 8.04 7.32
C ALA A 64 -2.93 7.51 8.67
N LYS A 65 -3.89 6.57 8.67
CA LYS A 65 -4.39 5.88 9.86
C LYS A 65 -4.31 4.37 9.67
N GLY A 66 -3.62 3.69 10.59
CA GLY A 66 -3.61 2.23 10.66
C GLY A 66 -4.88 1.74 11.36
N VAL A 67 -5.57 0.77 10.75
CA VAL A 67 -6.77 0.14 11.30
C VAL A 67 -6.68 -1.36 11.17
N LYS A 68 -7.30 -2.09 12.09
CA LYS A 68 -7.49 -3.54 12.03
C LYS A 68 -8.99 -3.82 11.98
N GLY A 69 -9.41 -4.68 11.06
CA GLY A 69 -10.82 -5.03 10.89
C GLY A 69 -10.99 -6.24 9.98
N GLY A 70 -12.18 -6.83 10.02
CA GLY A 70 -12.57 -7.91 9.11
C GLY A 70 -12.96 -7.39 7.72
N PHE A 71 -13.35 -8.30 6.84
CA PHE A 71 -13.67 -8.04 5.44
C PHE A 71 -14.72 -6.92 5.25
N ASP A 72 -15.75 -6.86 6.09
CA ASP A 72 -16.81 -5.84 6.00
C ASP A 72 -16.30 -4.40 6.16
N SER A 73 -15.12 -4.24 6.79
CA SER A 73 -14.48 -2.94 6.95
C SER A 73 -14.04 -2.35 5.61
N LEU A 74 -13.77 -3.19 4.60
CA LEU A 74 -13.37 -2.75 3.26
C LEU A 74 -14.46 -1.89 2.59
N TYR A 75 -15.74 -2.10 2.93
CA TYR A 75 -16.83 -1.26 2.44
C TYR A 75 -16.82 0.15 3.06
N LYS A 76 -16.27 0.30 4.27
CA LYS A 76 -16.35 1.53 5.08
C LYS A 76 -15.14 2.45 4.96
N ILE A 77 -14.03 1.96 4.41
CA ILE A 77 -12.78 2.74 4.25
C ILE A 77 -12.71 3.50 2.93
N PRO A 78 -12.02 4.66 2.87
CA PRO A 78 -11.72 5.34 1.61
C PRO A 78 -10.83 4.46 0.71
N LYS A 79 -10.96 4.63 -0.60
CA LYS A 79 -10.12 3.97 -1.61
C LYS A 79 -9.34 5.01 -2.42
N PRO A 80 -8.11 4.72 -2.87
CA PRO A 80 -7.39 3.46 -2.65
C PRO A 80 -6.83 3.34 -1.22
N ALA A 81 -6.75 2.11 -0.71
CA ALA A 81 -6.21 1.81 0.62
C ALA A 81 -5.16 0.70 0.53
N ILE A 82 -4.15 0.73 1.40
CA ILE A 82 -3.13 -0.31 1.47
C ILE A 82 -3.56 -1.36 2.49
N ALA A 83 -3.66 -2.62 2.07
CA ALA A 83 -3.96 -3.76 2.92
C ALA A 83 -2.70 -4.57 3.18
N HIS A 84 -2.54 -5.02 4.42
CA HIS A 84 -1.49 -5.94 4.83
C HIS A 84 -2.10 -7.34 4.99
N LEU A 85 -1.57 -8.30 4.25
CA LEU A 85 -2.03 -9.69 4.19
C LEU A 85 -0.95 -10.60 4.77
N ILE A 86 -1.40 -11.69 5.39
CA ILE A 86 -0.54 -12.81 5.75
C ILE A 86 -0.85 -13.93 4.75
N VAL A 87 0.12 -14.25 3.91
CA VAL A 87 0.00 -15.30 2.88
C VAL A 87 0.68 -16.56 3.40
N SER A 88 -0.01 -17.69 3.29
CA SER A 88 0.48 -19.01 3.73
C SER A 88 1.00 -19.01 5.18
N GLU A 89 0.35 -18.26 6.07
CA GLU A 89 0.66 -18.14 7.51
C GLU A 89 2.04 -17.56 7.89
N VAL A 90 2.89 -17.20 6.91
CA VAL A 90 4.27 -16.74 7.19
C VAL A 90 4.67 -15.49 6.41
N LEU A 91 4.10 -15.26 5.23
CA LEU A 91 4.55 -14.18 4.34
C LEU A 91 3.74 -12.91 4.53
N HIS A 92 4.39 -11.87 5.03
CA HIS A 92 3.83 -10.52 5.11
C HIS A 92 3.83 -9.85 3.73
N HIS A 93 2.65 -9.55 3.20
CA HIS A 93 2.51 -8.94 1.88
C HIS A 93 1.60 -7.72 1.90
N PHE A 94 1.93 -6.72 1.09
CA PHE A 94 1.14 -5.49 0.97
C PHE A 94 0.56 -5.35 -0.42
N VAL A 95 -0.73 -5.04 -0.48
CA VAL A 95 -1.48 -4.80 -1.73
C VAL A 95 -2.29 -3.51 -1.63
N VAL A 96 -2.64 -2.92 -2.77
CA VAL A 96 -3.51 -1.74 -2.81
C VAL A 96 -4.92 -2.13 -3.21
N VAL A 97 -5.88 -1.97 -2.31
CA VAL A 97 -7.30 -2.14 -2.59
C VAL A 97 -7.80 -0.91 -3.36
N GLN A 98 -8.24 -1.13 -4.60
CA GLN A 98 -8.73 -0.08 -5.49
C GLN A 98 -10.24 0.06 -5.40
N ALA A 99 -10.94 -1.07 -5.38
CA ALA A 99 -12.40 -1.14 -5.32
C ALA A 99 -12.86 -2.48 -4.74
N ILE A 100 -14.09 -2.52 -4.26
CA ILE A 100 -14.75 -3.72 -3.76
C ILE A 100 -16.21 -3.70 -4.20
N ASN A 101 -16.73 -4.87 -4.57
CA ASN A 101 -18.15 -5.12 -4.74
C ASN A 101 -18.54 -6.42 -4.03
N ALA A 102 -19.81 -6.81 -4.11
CA ALA A 102 -20.36 -7.98 -3.41
C ALA A 102 -19.67 -9.32 -3.75
N ARG A 103 -18.95 -9.41 -4.88
CA ARG A 103 -18.29 -10.64 -5.34
C ARG A 103 -16.77 -10.53 -5.47
N TRP A 104 -16.25 -9.33 -5.71
CA TRP A 104 -14.86 -9.12 -6.10
C TRP A 104 -14.20 -7.98 -5.33
N VAL A 105 -12.94 -8.19 -4.99
CA VAL A 105 -12.02 -7.13 -4.55
C VAL A 105 -11.02 -6.88 -5.67
N ILE A 106 -10.96 -5.64 -6.15
CA ILE A 106 -10.00 -5.23 -7.17
C ILE A 106 -8.76 -4.71 -6.43
N VAL A 107 -7.66 -5.43 -6.56
CA VAL A 107 -6.38 -5.10 -5.95
C VAL A 107 -5.33 -4.77 -7.00
N MET A 108 -4.39 -3.89 -6.65
CA MET A 108 -3.09 -3.81 -7.32
C MET A 108 -2.08 -4.53 -6.44
N ASP A 109 -1.53 -5.59 -6.99
CA ASP A 109 -0.47 -6.38 -6.40
C ASP A 109 0.89 -5.92 -6.97
N PRO A 110 1.81 -5.38 -6.13
CA PRO A 110 3.12 -4.90 -6.53
C PRO A 110 4.03 -5.96 -7.17
#